data_AF-A0A2I1RIX8-F1
#
_entry.id   AF-A0A2I1RIX8-F1
#
_cell.length_a   1.000
_cell.length_b   1.000
_cell.length_c   1.000
_cell.angle_alpha   90.00
_cell.angle_beta   90.00
_cell.angle_gamma   90.00
#
_symmetry.space_group_name_H-M   'P 1'
#
loop_
_entity.id
_entity.type
_entity.pdbx_description
1 polymer ?
#
loop_
_entity_poly.entity_id
_entity_poly.type
_entity_poly.pdbx_seq_one_letter_code
_entity_poly.pdbx_strand_id
1 'polypeptide(L)'
;MTNDLAQLPLWVRGIAETMSPAKRRQVARKIGIELRKANQSRTAAQSDADGNAFIAPLQAKNNPMFREITNARHFQVKPTDSQVAIGFGGNAGRIARIHQEGQLSEIRPGSRKYPYPVRTLLGINDDDEWLIETVFRNMILAND
;
A
#
# COMPACT_ATOMS: atom_id res chain seq x y z
N MET A 1 8.32 19.59 5.54
CA MET A 1 7.30 18.59 5.93
C MET A 1 7.53 18.27 7.39
N THR A 2 6.65 18.77 8.25
CA THR A 2 6.77 18.71 9.71
C THR A 2 6.38 17.33 10.22
N ASN A 3 7.12 16.86 11.23
CA ASN A 3 7.00 15.57 11.87
C ASN A 3 5.63 15.42 12.56
N ASP A 4 4.66 14.79 11.89
CA ASP A 4 3.25 14.82 12.30
C ASP A 4 2.87 13.74 13.33
N LEU A 5 3.84 13.36 14.18
CA LEU A 5 3.54 12.70 15.44
C LEU A 5 2.56 13.56 16.28
N ALA A 6 2.53 14.87 16.02
CA ALA A 6 1.63 15.85 16.60
C ALA A 6 0.14 15.71 16.22
N GLN A 7 -0.24 14.76 15.37
CA GLN A 7 -1.64 14.42 15.08
C GLN A 7 -2.09 13.08 15.65
N LEU A 8 -1.19 12.27 16.20
CA LEU A 8 -1.57 11.01 16.85
C LEU A 8 -2.24 11.25 18.21
N PRO A 9 -3.18 10.40 18.64
CA PRO A 9 -3.74 10.45 19.99
C PRO A 9 -2.63 10.46 21.07
N LEU A 10 -2.83 11.19 22.17
CA LEU A 10 -1.80 11.38 23.21
C LEU A 10 -1.21 10.08 23.76
N TRP A 11 -2.02 9.03 23.89
CA TRP A 11 -1.56 7.72 24.35
C TRP A 11 -0.61 7.03 23.35
N VAL A 12 -0.77 7.28 22.04
CA VAL A 12 0.12 6.75 20.99
C VAL A 12 1.48 7.44 21.05
N ARG A 13 1.51 8.76 21.31
CA ARG A 13 2.78 9.51 21.45
C ARG A 13 3.55 9.07 22.68
N GLY A 14 2.88 8.96 23.84
CA GLY A 14 3.52 8.54 25.08
C GLY A 14 4.19 7.17 24.96
N ILE A 15 3.60 6.25 24.19
CA ILE A 15 4.21 4.94 23.91
C ILE A 15 5.31 5.05 22.83
N ALA A 16 5.09 5.83 21.77
CA ALA A 16 6.10 5.99 20.72
C ALA A 16 7.39 6.67 21.24
N GLU A 17 7.27 7.57 22.23
CA GLU A 17 8.38 8.25 22.88
C GLU A 17 9.18 7.33 23.82
N THR A 18 8.56 6.29 24.40
CA THR A 18 9.28 5.27 25.19
C THR A 18 9.96 4.22 24.32
N MET A 19 9.59 4.10 23.04
CA MET A 19 10.19 3.13 22.12
C MET A 19 11.51 3.66 21.53
N SER A 20 12.55 2.81 21.56
CA SER A 20 13.79 3.09 20.83
C SER A 20 13.53 3.24 19.32
N PRO A 21 14.34 4.02 18.58
CA PRO A 21 14.23 4.13 17.13
C PRO A 21 14.23 2.77 16.41
N ALA A 22 14.99 1.80 16.94
CA ALA A 22 15.03 0.45 16.42
C ALA A 22 13.68 -0.28 16.56
N LYS A 23 13.04 -0.21 17.74
CA LYS A 23 11.71 -0.82 17.96
C LYS A 23 10.65 -0.10 17.12
N ARG A 24 10.67 1.24 17.03
CA ARG A 24 9.75 1.98 16.14
C ARG A 24 9.87 1.53 14.68
N ARG A 25 11.10 1.36 14.18
CA ARG A 25 11.33 0.84 12.83
C ARG A 25 10.85 -0.60 12.64
N GLN A 26 10.95 -1.45 13.66
CA GLN A 26 10.39 -2.81 13.61
C GLN A 26 8.86 -2.77 13.52
N VAL A 27 8.19 -1.93 14.30
CA VAL A 27 6.73 -1.74 14.25
C VAL A 27 6.30 -1.21 12.89
N ALA A 28 6.93 -0.13 12.41
CA ALA A 28 6.67 0.44 11.09
C ALA A 28 6.84 -0.61 9.98
N ARG A 29 7.91 -1.42 10.04
CA ARG A 29 8.12 -2.52 9.08
C ARG A 29 6.98 -3.54 9.13
N LYS A 30 6.56 -3.97 10.31
CA LYS A 30 5.49 -4.97 10.46
C LYS A 30 4.17 -4.45 9.91
N ILE A 31 3.81 -3.21 10.24
CA ILE A 31 2.62 -2.53 9.68
C ILE A 31 2.67 -2.52 8.15
N GLY A 32 3.77 -2.05 7.56
CA GLY A 32 3.88 -2.00 6.10
C GLY A 32 3.85 -3.36 5.42
N ILE A 33 4.34 -4.42 6.07
CA ILE A 33 4.22 -5.79 5.55
C ILE A 33 2.76 -6.23 5.52
N GLU A 34 1.99 -5.98 6.57
CA GLU A 34 0.58 -6.39 6.62
C GLU A 34 -0.28 -5.55 5.67
N LEU A 35 -0.07 -4.23 5.59
CA LEU A 35 -0.74 -3.36 4.61
C LEU A 35 -0.46 -3.77 3.16
N ARG A 36 0.79 -4.16 2.87
CA ARG A 36 1.15 -4.70 1.55
C ARG A 36 0.36 -5.97 1.25
N LYS A 37 0.23 -6.89 2.21
CA LYS A 37 -0.55 -8.12 2.02
C LYS A 37 -2.03 -7.81 1.78
N ALA A 38 -2.61 -6.88 2.53
CA ALA A 38 -3.99 -6.45 2.34
C ALA A 38 -4.22 -5.94 0.90
N ASN A 39 -3.37 -5.02 0.42
CA ASN A 39 -3.43 -4.52 -0.95
C ASN A 39 -3.18 -5.61 -2.01
N GLN A 40 -2.26 -6.56 -1.76
CA GLN A 40 -2.04 -7.72 -2.63
C GLN A 40 -3.30 -8.60 -2.73
N SER A 41 -3.97 -8.87 -1.61
CA SER A 41 -5.19 -9.68 -1.56
C SER A 41 -6.34 -9.01 -2.34
N ARG A 42 -6.56 -7.71 -2.13
CA ARG A 42 -7.58 -6.95 -2.87
C ARG A 42 -7.30 -6.94 -4.38
N THR A 43 -6.04 -6.69 -4.76
CA THR A 43 -5.62 -6.75 -6.17
C THR A 43 -5.81 -8.15 -6.76
N ALA A 44 -5.51 -9.21 -6.02
CA ALA A 44 -5.75 -10.59 -6.45
C ALA A 44 -7.25 -10.89 -6.65
N ALA A 45 -8.09 -10.32 -5.78
CA ALA A 45 -9.55 -10.33 -5.90
C ALA A 45 -10.10 -9.39 -6.99
N GLN A 46 -9.23 -8.65 -7.69
CA GLN A 46 -9.59 -7.64 -8.69
C GLN A 46 -10.53 -6.55 -8.14
N SER A 47 -10.26 -6.08 -6.93
CA SER A 47 -11.01 -5.00 -6.26
C SER A 47 -10.08 -3.98 -5.60
N ASP A 48 -10.61 -2.78 -5.32
CA ASP A 48 -9.92 -1.75 -4.55
C ASP A 48 -10.24 -1.82 -3.03
N ALA A 49 -9.71 -0.87 -2.26
CA ALA A 49 -9.90 -0.77 -0.82
C ALA A 49 -11.36 -0.50 -0.40
N ASP A 50 -12.14 0.12 -1.27
CA ASP A 50 -13.56 0.40 -1.05
C ASP A 50 -14.46 -0.79 -1.47
N GLY A 51 -13.86 -1.86 -1.99
CA GLY A 51 -14.54 -3.06 -2.46
C GLY A 51 -15.09 -2.97 -3.88
N ASN A 52 -14.79 -1.89 -4.62
CA ASN A 52 -15.21 -1.78 -6.01
C ASN A 52 -14.39 -2.71 -6.89
N ALA A 53 -15.08 -3.44 -7.78
CA ALA A 53 -14.41 -4.29 -8.76
C ALA A 53 -13.65 -3.44 -9.79
N PHE A 54 -12.45 -3.89 -10.15
CA PHE A 54 -11.70 -3.28 -11.24
C PHE A 54 -12.44 -3.44 -12.57
N ILE A 55 -12.46 -2.36 -13.34
CA ILE A 55 -12.95 -2.42 -14.73
C ILE A 55 -12.06 -3.42 -15.50
N ALA A 56 -12.66 -4.47 -16.05
CA ALA A 56 -11.92 -5.45 -16.83
C ALA A 56 -11.29 -4.83 -18.09
N PRO A 57 -10.15 -5.33 -18.57
CA PRO A 57 -9.60 -4.88 -19.84
C PRO A 57 -10.50 -5.36 -20.99
N LEU A 58 -10.55 -4.60 -22.10
CA LEU A 58 -11.39 -4.92 -23.27
C LEU A 58 -11.15 -6.32 -23.83
N GLN A 59 -9.92 -6.83 -23.69
CA GLN A 59 -9.56 -8.21 -23.99
C GLN A 59 -9.11 -8.88 -22.69
N ALA A 60 -10.08 -9.38 -21.92
CA ALA A 60 -9.80 -10.14 -20.72
C ALA A 60 -9.08 -11.44 -21.09
N LYS A 61 -7.84 -11.59 -20.60
CA LYS A 61 -7.15 -12.88 -20.60
C LYS A 61 -7.59 -13.66 -19.36
N ASN A 62 -7.41 -14.98 -19.38
CA ASN A 62 -7.66 -15.84 -18.21
C ASN A 62 -6.76 -15.56 -16.98
N ASN A 63 -5.87 -14.55 -17.06
CA ASN A 63 -4.98 -14.18 -15.97
C ASN A 63 -5.46 -12.88 -15.31
N PRO A 64 -5.56 -12.84 -13.97
CA PRO A 64 -5.94 -11.63 -13.25
C PRO A 64 -4.94 -10.50 -13.50
N MET A 65 -5.43 -9.26 -13.60
CA MET A 65 -4.57 -8.09 -13.79
C MET A 65 -3.62 -7.92 -12.61
N PHE A 66 -2.47 -7.30 -12.87
CA PHE A 66 -1.49 -6.86 -11.87
C PHE A 66 -0.80 -7.94 -11.03
N ARG A 67 -1.13 -9.23 -11.21
CA ARG A 67 -0.50 -10.37 -10.52
C ARG A 67 1.03 -10.28 -10.47
N GLU A 68 1.65 -9.87 -11.58
CA GLU A 68 3.11 -9.73 -11.66
C GLU A 68 3.62 -8.53 -10.85
N ILE A 69 3.03 -7.34 -11.00
CA ILE A 69 3.53 -6.13 -10.32
C ILE A 69 3.28 -6.17 -8.81
N THR A 70 2.34 -7.00 -8.34
CA THR A 70 2.10 -7.25 -6.92
C THR A 70 3.14 -8.17 -6.28
N ASN A 71 4.06 -8.78 -7.03
CA ASN A 71 5.13 -9.59 -6.44
C ASN A 71 6.06 -8.75 -5.56
N ALA A 72 6.63 -9.36 -4.51
CA ALA A 72 7.44 -8.66 -3.50
C ALA A 72 8.66 -7.92 -4.06
N ARG A 73 9.19 -8.34 -5.21
CA ARG A 73 10.29 -7.64 -5.91
C ARG A 73 9.90 -6.24 -6.40
N HIS A 74 8.62 -6.04 -6.71
CA HIS A 74 8.06 -4.81 -7.26
C HIS A 74 7.29 -4.02 -6.21
N PHE A 75 6.53 -4.69 -5.33
CA PHE A 75 5.75 -4.07 -4.27
C PHE A 75 6.55 -4.01 -2.96
N GLN A 76 7.16 -2.85 -2.72
CA GLN A 76 8.15 -2.61 -1.68
C GLN A 76 7.52 -2.04 -0.42
N VAL A 77 8.14 -2.34 0.72
CA VAL A 77 7.87 -1.75 2.03
C VAL A 77 9.12 -0.98 2.46
N LYS A 78 8.97 0.30 2.76
CA LYS A 78 10.06 1.23 3.12
C LYS A 78 9.81 1.84 4.50
N PRO A 79 10.24 1.18 5.57
CA PRO A 79 10.08 1.67 6.94
C PRO A 79 11.27 2.53 7.40
N THR A 80 10.96 3.65 8.05
CA THR A 80 11.86 4.43 8.90
C THR A 80 11.48 4.22 10.37
N ASP A 81 12.09 4.96 11.29
CA ASP A 81 11.71 4.99 12.69
C ASP A 81 10.54 5.92 13.01
N SER A 82 10.03 6.65 12.01
CA SER A 82 8.92 7.62 12.15
C SER A 82 7.75 7.35 11.19
N GLN A 83 7.95 6.58 10.13
CA GLN A 83 6.93 6.30 9.12
C GLN A 83 7.18 4.96 8.40
N VAL A 84 6.18 4.49 7.67
CA VAL A 84 6.34 3.44 6.67
C VAL A 84 5.62 3.83 5.39
N ALA A 85 6.27 3.60 4.26
CA ALA A 85 5.65 3.69 2.95
C ALA A 85 5.56 2.31 2.30
N ILE A 86 4.45 2.03 1.62
CA ILE A 86 4.31 0.91 0.71
C ILE A 86 4.10 1.42 -0.70
N GLY A 87 4.61 0.71 -1.70
CA GLY A 87 4.36 1.09 -3.09
C GLY A 87 5.21 0.33 -4.08
N PHE A 88 5.03 0.66 -5.35
CA PHE A 88 5.65 -0.07 -6.46
C PHE A 88 6.93 0.62 -6.95
N GLY A 89 7.99 -0.16 -7.18
CA GLY A 89 9.27 0.32 -7.70
C GLY A 89 9.41 0.20 -9.23
N GLY A 90 10.29 1.01 -9.82
CA GLY A 90 10.65 0.89 -11.24
C GLY A 90 9.45 0.98 -12.20
N ASN A 91 9.47 0.13 -13.25
CA ASN A 91 8.39 0.10 -14.25
C ASN A 91 7.04 -0.32 -13.63
N ALA A 92 7.04 -1.13 -12.57
CA ALA A 92 5.82 -1.49 -11.85
C ALA A 92 5.17 -0.25 -11.22
N GLY A 93 5.98 0.66 -10.66
CA GLY A 93 5.53 1.96 -10.16
C GLY A 93 4.88 2.84 -11.21
N ARG A 94 5.48 2.91 -12.41
CA ARG A 94 4.90 3.64 -13.55
C ARG A 94 3.54 3.07 -13.96
N ILE A 95 3.43 1.75 -14.10
CA ILE A 95 2.17 1.08 -14.45
C ILE A 95 1.13 1.33 -13.36
N ALA A 96 1.50 1.12 -12.09
CA ALA A 96 0.59 1.32 -10.98
C ALA A 96 0.06 2.75 -10.94
N ARG A 97 0.91 3.76 -11.16
CA ARG A 97 0.49 5.17 -11.22
C ARG A 97 -0.51 5.44 -12.34
N ILE A 98 -0.26 4.91 -13.55
CA ILE A 98 -1.18 5.06 -14.69
C ILE A 98 -2.58 4.59 -14.31
N HIS A 99 -2.67 3.43 -13.65
CA HIS A 99 -3.95 2.85 -13.24
C HIS A 99 -4.55 3.53 -12.00
N GLN A 100 -3.74 3.87 -11.00
CA GLN A 100 -4.16 4.56 -9.78
C GLN A 100 -4.81 5.92 -10.08
N GLU A 101 -4.22 6.68 -11.01
CA GLU A 101 -4.63 8.06 -11.31
C GLU A 101 -5.44 8.16 -12.62
N GLY A 102 -5.65 7.05 -13.34
CA GLY A 102 -6.35 7.04 -14.63
C GLY A 102 -5.63 7.83 -15.73
N GLN A 103 -4.29 7.82 -15.74
CA GLN A 103 -3.49 8.65 -16.64
C GLN A 103 -3.69 8.30 -18.13
N LEU A 104 -3.35 9.25 -18.99
CA LEU A 104 -3.20 9.03 -20.42
C LEU A 104 -1.94 8.20 -20.69
N SER A 105 -2.10 7.02 -21.29
CA SER A 105 -0.96 6.19 -21.71
C SER A 105 -1.25 5.49 -23.03
N GLU A 106 -0.19 5.05 -23.69
CA GLU A 106 -0.25 4.26 -24.91
C GLU A 106 -0.58 2.80 -24.57
N ILE A 107 -1.43 2.17 -25.38
CA ILE A 107 -1.75 0.73 -25.23
C ILE A 107 -0.63 -0.13 -25.83
N ARG A 108 -0.03 0.35 -26.92
CA ARG A 108 1.16 -0.21 -27.56
C ARG A 108 2.18 0.91 -27.78
N PRO A 109 3.49 0.65 -27.71
CA PRO A 109 4.50 1.66 -28.01
C PRO A 109 4.24 2.35 -29.35
N GLY A 110 4.20 3.68 -29.35
CA GLY A 110 3.95 4.50 -30.54
C GLY A 110 2.47 4.65 -30.93
N SER A 111 1.54 4.11 -30.14
CA SER A 111 0.10 4.31 -30.38
C SER A 111 -0.40 5.63 -29.78
N ARG A 112 -1.61 6.06 -30.18
CA ARG A 112 -2.28 7.19 -29.54
C ARG A 112 -2.47 6.90 -28.04
N LYS A 113 -2.32 7.94 -27.21
CA LYS A 113 -2.60 7.86 -25.77
C LYS A 113 -4.11 7.86 -25.52
N TYR A 114 -4.55 7.04 -24.57
CA TYR A 114 -5.92 6.96 -24.10
C TYR A 114 -5.95 7.02 -22.57
N PRO A 115 -7.04 7.55 -21.97
CA PRO A 115 -7.21 7.51 -20.53
C PRO A 115 -7.41 6.06 -20.08
N TYR A 116 -6.66 5.66 -19.06
CA TYR A 116 -6.85 4.36 -18.44
C TYR A 116 -8.00 4.44 -17.42
N PRO A 117 -8.87 3.41 -17.35
CA PRO A 117 -9.82 3.34 -16.25
C PRO A 117 -9.08 3.29 -14.91
N VAL A 118 -9.55 4.08 -13.94
CA VAL A 118 -8.99 4.11 -12.58
C VAL A 118 -9.14 2.73 -11.95
N ARG A 119 -8.03 2.23 -11.41
CA ARG A 119 -7.95 1.01 -10.61
C ARG A 119 -7.00 1.30 -9.45
N THR A 120 -7.58 1.54 -8.29
CA THR A 120 -6.87 1.91 -7.06
C THR A 120 -6.14 0.68 -6.50
N LEU A 121 -4.87 0.53 -6.85
CA LEU A 121 -4.01 -0.58 -6.42
C LEU A 121 -3.43 -0.37 -5.02
N LEU A 122 -3.34 0.90 -4.60
CA LEU A 122 -2.94 1.31 -3.27
C LEU A 122 -4.11 2.06 -2.65
N GLY A 123 -4.64 1.51 -1.56
CA GLY A 123 -5.68 2.13 -0.76
C GLY A 123 -5.54 1.76 0.71
N ILE A 124 -6.22 2.54 1.54
CA ILE A 124 -6.42 2.32 2.97
C ILE A 124 -7.92 2.44 3.22
N ASN A 125 -8.49 1.47 3.92
CA ASN A 125 -9.87 1.49 4.39
C ASN A 125 -9.93 1.26 5.91
N ASP A 126 -11.13 1.22 6.49
CA ASP A 126 -11.34 1.01 7.92
C ASP A 126 -10.71 -0.31 8.44
N ASP A 127 -10.71 -1.38 7.64
CA ASP A 127 -10.04 -2.64 8.01
C ASP A 127 -8.52 -2.47 8.10
N ASP A 128 -7.94 -1.63 7.24
CA ASP A 128 -6.51 -1.30 7.27
C ASP A 128 -6.16 -0.44 8.50
N GLU A 129 -7.05 0.48 8.90
CA GLU A 129 -6.87 1.25 10.15
C GLU A 129 -6.88 0.32 11.37
N TRP A 130 -7.85 -0.60 11.43
CA TRP A 130 -7.93 -1.60 12.49
C TRP A 130 -6.71 -2.53 12.50
N LEU A 131 -6.24 -2.94 11.32
CA LEU A 131 -5.02 -3.73 11.14
C LEU A 131 -3.80 -2.97 11.71
N ILE A 132 -3.65 -1.68 11.36
CA ILE A 132 -2.56 -0.83 11.85
C ILE A 132 -2.58 -0.78 13.38
N GLU A 133 -3.74 -0.50 13.97
CA GLU A 133 -3.90 -0.42 15.41
C GLU A 133 -3.58 -1.76 16.09
N THR A 134 -4.09 -2.86 15.55
CA THR A 134 -3.89 -4.21 16.08
C THR A 134 -2.41 -4.59 16.05
N VAL A 135 -1.72 -4.37 14.94
CA VAL A 135 -0.28 -4.63 14.82
C VAL A 135 0.51 -3.77 15.81
N PHE A 136 0.17 -2.49 15.93
CA PHE A 136 0.82 -1.58 16.87
C PHE A 136 0.66 -2.06 18.32
N ARG A 137 -0.58 -2.33 18.76
CA ARG A 137 -0.89 -2.85 20.11
C ARG A 137 -0.13 -4.14 20.40
N ASN A 138 -0.18 -5.11 19.48
CA ASN A 138 0.49 -6.40 19.67
C ASN A 138 2.01 -6.25 19.81
N MET A 139 2.63 -5.35 19.04
CA MET A 139 4.08 -5.15 19.08
C MET A 139 4.57 -4.40 20.34
N ILE A 140 3.69 -3.64 21.00
CA ILE A 140 3.96 -2.95 22.27
C ILE A 140 3.71 -3.87 23.46
N LEU A 141 2.61 -4.62 23.46
CA LEU A 141 2.25 -5.52 24.56
C LEU A 141 3.07 -6.80 24.57
N ALA A 142 3.65 -7.19 23.42
CA ALA A 142 4.73 -8.16 23.36
C ALA A 142 6.01 -7.50 23.90
N ASN A 143 6.08 -7.37 25.23
CA ASN A 143 7.34 -7.23 25.95
C ASN A 143 8.11 -8.55 25.79
N ASP A 144 9.37 -8.46 25.37
CA ASP A 144 10.38 -9.47 25.70
C ASP A 144 10.74 -9.35 27.19
#